data_AF-A0A1V9G207-F1
#
_entry.id   AF-A0A1V9G207-F1
#
_cell.length_a   1.000
_cell.length_b   1.000
_cell.length_c   1.000
_cell.angle_alpha   90.00
_cell.angle_beta   90.00
_cell.angle_gamma   90.00
#
_symmetry.space_group_name_H-M   'P 1'
#
loop_
_entity.id
_entity.type
_entity.pdbx_description
1 polymer ?
#
loop_
_entity_poly.entity_id
_entity_poly.type
_entity_poly.pdbx_seq_one_letter_code
_entity_poly.pdbx_strand_id
1 'polypeptide(L)'
;MWSSILQYANDAIFAIDLSGRIMKCNASTEKFYDYQPEELLGNQYEMLLPDIRQKEFESIRDNLLFGEQSMPFETERLTKKRTS
;
A
#
# COMPACT_ATOMS: atom_id res chain seq x y z
N MET A 1 1.95 18.78 3.21
CA MET A 1 1.01 19.05 2.11
C MET A 1 1.10 17.87 1.14
N TRP A 2 0.02 17.13 0.89
CA TRP A 2 0.02 16.10 -0.16
C TRP A 2 -0.02 16.83 -1.50
N SER A 3 1.00 16.67 -2.34
CA SER A 3 1.10 17.46 -3.56
C SER A 3 0.16 16.93 -4.64
N SER A 4 -0.32 17.82 -5.51
CA SER A 4 -1.13 17.45 -6.67
C SER A 4 -0.41 16.44 -7.55
N ILE A 5 0.93 16.48 -7.62
CA ILE A 5 1.75 15.51 -8.35
C ILE A 5 1.47 14.08 -7.85
N LEU A 6 1.45 13.86 -6.53
CA LEU A 6 1.16 12.54 -5.97
C LEU A 6 -0.30 12.14 -6.16
N GLN A 7 -1.21 13.11 -6.11
CA GLN A 7 -2.65 12.87 -6.29
C GLN A 7 -3.00 12.42 -7.71
N TYR A 8 -2.30 12.93 -8.72
CA TYR A 8 -2.51 12.63 -10.14
C TYR A 8 -1.45 11.69 -10.74
N ALA A 9 -0.54 11.15 -9.92
CA ALA A 9 0.41 10.13 -10.37
C ALA A 9 -0.34 8.90 -10.87
N ASN A 10 0.09 8.33 -12.00
CA ASN A 10 -0.53 7.12 -12.56
C ASN A 10 -0.30 5.88 -11.69
N ASP A 11 0.70 5.89 -10.80
CA ASP A 11 0.93 4.79 -9.88
C ASP A 11 0.06 4.93 -8.63
N ALA A 12 -0.37 3.81 -8.08
CA ALA A 12 -0.99 3.78 -6.76
C ALA A 12 0.05 4.08 -5.67
N ILE A 13 -0.17 5.15 -4.91
CA ILE A 13 0.75 5.58 -3.85
C ILE A 13 0.03 5.53 -2.52
N PHE A 14 0.67 4.87 -1.55
CA PHE A 14 0.19 4.74 -0.17
C PHE A 14 1.15 5.40 0.80
N ALA A 15 0.62 6.10 1.78
CA ALA A 15 1.35 6.44 2.99
C ALA A 15 0.79 5.60 4.14
N ILE A 16 1.65 4.82 4.77
CA ILE A 16 1.31 3.95 5.90
C ILE A 16 2.09 4.38 7.14
N ASP A 17 1.54 4.10 8.33
CA ASP A 17 2.30 4.22 9.57
C ASP A 17 3.15 2.97 9.84
N LEU A 18 3.94 3.02 10.92
CA LEU A 18 4.83 1.92 11.32
C LEU A 18 4.09 0.65 11.76
N SER A 19 2.79 0.72 12.00
CA SER A 19 1.94 -0.44 12.29
C SER A 19 1.34 -1.06 11.04
N GLY A 20 1.57 -0.48 9.85
CA GLY A 20 0.96 -0.91 8.58
C GLY A 20 -0.36 -0.23 8.25
N ARG A 21 -0.84 0.72 9.09
CA ARG A 21 -2.13 1.38 8.86
C ARG A 21 -2.02 2.41 7.74
N ILE A 22 -2.95 2.35 6.80
CA ILE A 22 -3.05 3.31 5.70
C ILE A 22 -3.49 4.67 6.24
N MET A 23 -2.60 5.64 6.18
CA MET A 23 -2.86 7.03 6.54
C MET A 23 -3.34 7.86 5.36
N LYS A 24 -2.83 7.59 4.15
CA LYS A 24 -3.22 8.24 2.89
C LYS A 24 -3.06 7.31 1.70
N CYS A 25 -3.84 7.59 0.65
CA CYS A 25 -3.73 6.99 -0.66
C CYS A 25 -4.08 8.04 -1.73
N ASN A 26 -3.56 7.90 -2.95
CA ASN A 26 -3.96 8.75 -4.08
C ASN A 26 -5.17 8.21 -4.83
N ALA A 27 -5.72 9.02 -5.75
CA ALA A 27 -6.89 8.64 -6.55
C ALA A 27 -6.63 7.41 -7.43
N SER A 28 -5.36 7.12 -7.76
CA SER A 28 -5.01 5.96 -8.57
C SER A 28 -5.28 4.63 -7.85
N THR A 29 -5.34 4.59 -6.51
CA THR A 29 -5.66 3.35 -5.79
C THR A 29 -7.02 2.76 -6.17
N GLU A 30 -7.99 3.61 -6.50
CA GLU A 30 -9.31 3.17 -6.96
C GLU A 30 -9.21 2.35 -8.24
N LYS A 31 -8.37 2.78 -9.19
CA LYS A 31 -8.20 2.12 -10.49
C LYS A 31 -7.46 0.79 -10.37
N PHE A 32 -6.48 0.68 -9.49
CA PHE A 32 -5.68 -0.54 -9.34
C PHE A 32 -6.29 -1.56 -8.40
N TYR A 33 -6.96 -1.12 -7.34
CA TYR A 33 -7.40 -2.00 -6.26
C TYR A 33 -8.92 -2.12 -6.14
N ASP A 34 -9.72 -1.44 -6.97
CA ASP A 34 -11.19 -1.42 -6.89
C ASP A 34 -11.75 -0.88 -5.55
N TYR A 35 -10.94 -0.14 -4.78
CA TYR A 35 -11.33 0.48 -3.51
C TYR A 35 -11.40 2.00 -3.62
N GLN A 36 -12.47 2.59 -3.10
CA GLN A 36 -12.47 4.04 -2.88
C GLN A 36 -11.40 4.40 -1.83
N PRO A 37 -10.68 5.54 -1.98
CA PRO A 37 -9.66 5.95 -1.02
C PRO A 37 -10.17 5.91 0.44
N GLU A 38 -11.40 6.37 0.67
CA GLU A 38 -12.04 6.41 1.98
C GLU A 38 -12.25 5.02 2.59
N GLU A 39 -12.38 3.97 1.77
CA GLU A 39 -12.48 2.58 2.23
C GLU A 39 -11.13 2.02 2.65
N LEU A 40 -10.02 2.60 2.19
CA LEU A 40 -8.67 2.15 2.52
C LEU A 40 -8.13 2.87 3.76
N LEU A 41 -8.53 4.13 3.97
CA LEU A 41 -8.07 4.93 5.09
C LEU A 41 -8.37 4.27 6.42
N GLY A 42 -7.34 4.15 7.27
CA GLY A 42 -7.43 3.54 8.58
C GLY A 42 -7.40 2.00 8.57
N ASN A 43 -7.44 1.32 7.42
CA ASN A 43 -7.27 -0.13 7.36
C ASN A 43 -5.79 -0.54 7.34
N GLN A 44 -5.54 -1.82 7.59
CA GLN A 44 -4.21 -2.43 7.50
C GLN A 44 -3.83 -2.68 6.04
N TYR A 45 -2.62 -2.28 5.64
CA TYR A 45 -2.14 -2.44 4.26
C TYR A 45 -2.08 -3.91 3.83
N GLU A 46 -1.89 -4.83 4.78
CA GLU A 46 -1.89 -6.27 4.59
C GLU A 46 -3.17 -6.80 3.93
N MET A 47 -4.30 -6.07 4.01
CA MET A 47 -5.53 -6.45 3.32
C MET A 47 -5.39 -6.50 1.79
N LEU A 48 -4.41 -5.77 1.24
CA LEU A 48 -4.09 -5.71 -0.18
C LEU A 48 -3.05 -6.77 -0.57
N LEU A 49 -2.64 -7.63 0.35
CA LEU A 49 -1.63 -8.66 0.11
C LEU A 49 -2.27 -10.04 0.08
N PRO A 50 -1.85 -10.93 -0.84
CA PRO A 50 -2.07 -12.36 -0.68
C PRO A 50 -1.47 -12.85 0.65
N ASP A 51 -2.12 -13.82 1.30
CA ASP A 51 -1.68 -14.33 2.61
C ASP A 51 -0.21 -14.77 2.63
N ILE A 52 0.25 -15.40 1.54
CA ILE A 52 1.64 -15.86 1.38
C ILE A 52 2.67 -14.71 1.39
N ARG A 53 2.25 -13.48 1.07
CA ARG A 53 3.11 -12.29 1.00
C ARG A 53 3.00 -11.37 2.22
N GLN A 54 2.13 -11.66 3.19
CA GLN A 54 2.05 -10.85 4.41
C GLN A 54 3.37 -10.87 5.20
N LYS A 55 4.03 -12.03 5.32
CA LYS A 55 5.35 -12.15 5.98
C LYS A 55 6.47 -11.39 5.26
N GLU A 56 6.41 -11.31 3.92
CA GLU A 56 7.36 -10.52 3.13
C GLU A 56 7.22 -9.03 3.48
N PHE A 57 5.98 -8.54 3.59
CA PHE A 57 5.71 -7.17 3.99
C PHE A 57 6.11 -6.87 5.43
N GLU A 58 5.85 -7.78 6.38
CA GLU A 58 6.33 -7.65 7.77
C GLU A 58 7.84 -7.49 7.82
N SER A 59 8.58 -8.33 7.08
CA SER A 59 10.05 -8.25 7.03
C SER A 59 10.55 -6.93 6.45
N ILE A 60 9.91 -6.44 5.38
CA ILE A 60 10.24 -5.14 4.78
C ILE A 60 9.97 -4.00 5.77
N ARG A 61 8.84 -4.04 6.46
CA ARG A 61 8.47 -3.04 7.47
C ARG A 61 9.45 -3.01 8.63
N ASP A 62 9.86 -4.18 9.12
CA ASP A 62 10.82 -4.28 10.21
C ASP A 62 12.19 -3.74 9.77
N ASN A 63 12.66 -4.08 8.57
CA ASN A 63 13.91 -3.55 8.03
C ASN A 63 13.87 -2.01 7.86
N LEU A 64 12.73 -1.46 7.43
CA LEU A 64 12.53 0.00 7.36
C LEU A 64 12.64 0.67 8.74
N LEU A 65 12.17 0.02 9.81
CA LEU A 65 12.35 0.51 11.19
C LEU A 65 13.83 0.56 11.61
N PHE A 66 14.66 -0.32 11.06
CA PHE A 66 16.10 -0.32 11.27
C PHE A 66 16.87 0.62 10.32
N GLY A 67 16.16 1.41 9.51
CA GLY A 67 16.74 2.38 8.59
C GLY A 67 17.20 1.80 7.25
N GLU A 68 16.87 0.55 6.97
CA GLU A 68 17.14 -0.07 5.67
C GLU A 68 16.08 0.34 4.65
N GLN A 69 16.49 0.57 3.40
CA GLN A 69 15.56 0.84 2.31
C GLN A 69 15.26 -0.43 1.53
N SER A 70 13.98 -0.67 1.21
CA SER A 70 13.61 -1.71 0.26
C SER A 70 13.96 -1.29 -1.17
N MET A 71 14.60 -2.18 -1.93
CA MET A 71 14.75 -1.99 -3.38
C MET A 71 13.39 -2.20 -4.07
N PRO A 72 13.13 -1.55 -5.23
CA PRO A 72 11.95 -1.86 -6.04
C PRO A 72 11.92 -3.33 -6.46
N PHE A 73 10.76 -3.97 -6.35
CA PHE A 73 10.57 -5.37 -6.73
C PHE A 73 9.15 -5.61 -7.26
N GLU A 74 9.01 -6.65 -8.08
CA GLU A 74 7.70 -7.08 -8.59
C GLU A 74 6.97 -7.91 -7.53
N THR A 75 5.68 -7.65 -7.37
CA THR A 75 4.89 -8.23 -6.29
C THR A 75 3.42 -8.30 -6.68
N GLU A 76 2.69 -9.21 -6.03
CA GLU A 76 1.27 -9.41 -6.27
C GLU A 76 0.44 -8.73 -5.18
N ARG A 77 -0.73 -8.23 -5.57
CA ARG A 77 -1.62 -7.48 -4.70
C ARG A 77 -3.07 -7.88 -4.98
N LEU A 78 -3.88 -7.89 -3.94
CA LEU A 78 -5.30 -8.21 -4.05
C LEU A 78 -6.12 -6.94 -4.29
N THR A 79 -7.02 -7.00 -5.27
CA THR A 79 -8.12 -6.04 -5.42
C THR A 79 -9.22 -6.28 -4.39
N LYS A 80 -10.21 -5.39 -4.33
CA LYS A 80 -11.43 -5.57 -3.53
C LYS A 80 -12.18 -6.86 -3.83
N LYS A 81 -12.10 -7.35 -5.07
CA LYS A 81 -12.70 -8.63 -5.49
C LYS A 81 -11.83 -9.84 -5.11
N ARG A 82 -10.72 -9.62 -4.40
CA ARG A 82 -9.70 -10.63 -4.05
C ARG A 82 -9.10 -11.33 -5.26
N THR A 83 -8.93 -10.58 -6.35
CA THR A 83 -8.18 -11.02 -7.52
C THR A 83 -6.78 -10.38 -7.47
N SER A 84 -5.75 -11.16 -7.85
CA SER A 84 -4.41 -10.64 -8.08
C SER A 84 -4.28 -9.96 -9.44
#